data_AF-A0A3B8HKB8-F1
#
_entry.id   AF-A0A3B8HKB8-F1
#
_cell.length_a   1.000
_cell.length_b   1.000
_cell.length_c   1.000
_cell.angle_alpha   90.00
_cell.angle_beta   90.00
_cell.angle_gamma   90.00
#
_symmetry.space_group_name_H-M   'P 1'
#
loop_
_entity.id
_entity.type
_entity.pdbx_description
1 polymer ?
#
loop_
_entity_poly.entity_id
_entity_poly.type
_entity_poly.pdbx_seq_one_letter_code
_entity_poly.pdbx_strand_id
1 'polypeptide(L)'
;LDGKNFDCVRCHTTTTHQVAGRIYSTPAATERTTLAQDDLTPRITCESCHTSKPHKEGSKANDHTDKVACQTCHIPEFARALPTKMSWDWSTSGKMKDGKPYKEKGPLGPPSYDTQKGDFVWDKNVKPQYFWYDGTIDAITAKDRIDPSKRVALNWPVGNPGDPRSRIAPFKVHTGKQPYDTVNKTMLIPHLFGPPDSDAYWSKYDWNLALEGGMKKVGLPYSGQFGFVETSYVFPTTHMVAPKEMAVKCNECHTPKDGRMANIEGVFMPGRDGNRTIQTLGWIAVLGSLGGVLLHGLGRTISRRKKED
;
A
#
# COMPACT_ATOMS: atom_id res chain seq x y z
N LEU A 1 -22.12 17.51 11.69
CA LEU A 1 -21.07 16.45 11.60
C LEU A 1 -19.94 16.96 12.47
N ASP A 2 -19.97 16.61 13.75
CA ASP A 2 -19.05 17.21 14.72
C ASP A 2 -17.89 16.24 14.94
N GLY A 3 -16.86 16.41 14.09
CA GLY A 3 -15.55 15.78 14.28
C GLY A 3 -14.67 16.59 15.23
N LYS A 4 -13.40 16.21 15.35
CA LYS A 4 -12.40 17.00 16.10
C LYS A 4 -11.99 18.32 15.43
N ASN A 5 -12.44 18.54 14.19
CA ASN A 5 -12.17 19.74 13.38
C ASN A 5 -10.69 20.18 13.40
N PHE A 6 -9.79 19.22 13.17
CA PHE A 6 -8.36 19.50 13.14
C PHE A 6 -7.96 20.10 11.79
N ASP A 7 -7.31 21.26 11.86
CA ASP A 7 -6.54 21.79 10.73
C ASP A 7 -5.28 20.95 10.49
N CYS A 8 -4.74 20.99 9.26
CA CYS A 8 -3.55 20.22 8.88
C CYS A 8 -2.37 20.49 9.83
N VAL A 9 -2.18 21.75 10.21
CA VAL A 9 -1.10 22.23 11.09
C VAL A 9 -1.18 21.70 12.53
N ARG A 10 -2.34 21.16 12.93
CA ARG A 10 -2.50 20.52 14.24
C ARG A 10 -1.53 19.35 14.41
N CYS A 11 -1.38 18.55 13.37
CA CYS A 11 -0.43 17.43 13.32
C CYS A 11 0.89 17.85 12.66
N HIS A 12 0.80 18.57 11.54
CA HIS A 12 1.95 19.12 10.81
C HIS A 12 2.48 20.38 11.50
N THR A 13 3.08 20.17 12.67
CA THR A 13 3.63 21.24 13.53
C THR A 13 4.53 22.16 12.69
N THR A 14 4.18 23.44 12.61
CA THR A 14 4.88 24.39 11.72
C THR A 14 5.58 25.44 12.55
N THR A 15 6.91 25.52 12.40
CA THR A 15 7.74 26.53 13.05
C THR A 15 8.52 27.27 11.98
N THR A 16 8.47 28.61 11.96
CA THR A 16 9.20 29.42 10.97
C THR A 16 9.02 28.95 9.52
N HIS A 17 7.78 28.65 9.12
CA HIS A 17 7.42 28.08 7.81
C HIS A 17 7.98 26.68 7.50
N GLN A 18 8.67 26.04 8.44
CA GLN A 18 9.06 24.64 8.34
C GLN A 18 7.91 23.77 8.85
N VAL A 19 7.15 23.23 7.91
CA VAL A 19 6.02 22.34 8.19
C VAL A 19 6.56 20.95 8.50
N ALA A 20 6.37 20.46 9.73
CA ALA A 20 6.75 19.10 10.08
C ALA A 20 6.02 18.12 9.18
N GLY A 21 6.79 17.22 8.59
CA GLY A 21 6.38 16.35 7.49
C GLY A 21 7.43 15.27 7.35
N ARG A 22 7.01 14.04 7.02
CA ARG A 22 7.96 13.04 6.50
C ARG A 22 7.62 12.86 5.03
N ILE A 23 8.55 13.24 4.16
CA ILE A 23 8.48 12.98 2.72
C ILE A 23 9.30 11.73 2.41
N TYR A 24 9.23 11.24 1.17
CA TYR A 24 9.81 9.97 0.70
C TYR A 24 11.29 9.74 1.08
N SER A 25 12.05 10.81 1.35
CA SER A 25 13.47 10.79 1.72
C SER A 25 13.77 10.88 3.22
N THR A 26 12.75 10.94 4.10
CA THR A 26 12.93 11.00 5.55
C THR A 26 12.51 9.66 6.18
N PRO A 27 13.44 8.91 6.82
CA PRO A 27 13.13 7.63 7.45
C PRO A 27 12.00 7.70 8.48
N ALA A 28 11.52 6.54 8.97
CA ALA A 28 10.45 6.50 9.97
C ALA A 28 10.91 7.17 11.26
N ALA A 29 9.95 7.47 12.14
CA ALA A 29 10.29 7.91 13.47
C ALA A 29 11.15 6.84 14.14
N THR A 30 12.40 7.19 14.45
CA THR A 30 13.31 6.34 15.21
C THR A 30 12.84 6.19 16.65
N GLU A 31 12.07 7.17 17.13
CA GLU A 31 11.55 7.26 18.49
C GLU A 31 10.03 7.22 18.49
N ARG A 32 9.46 6.59 19.53
CA ARG A 32 8.01 6.47 19.78
C ARG A 32 7.55 7.43 20.88
N THR A 33 8.26 8.55 21.02
CA THR A 33 8.10 9.50 22.12
C THR A 33 6.76 10.21 22.03
N THR A 34 6.08 10.32 23.16
CA THR A 34 4.79 11.01 23.27
C THR A 34 4.99 12.46 23.70
N LEU A 35 4.01 13.32 23.45
CA LEU A 35 4.01 14.70 23.96
C LEU A 35 4.01 14.79 25.50
N ALA A 36 3.62 13.71 26.19
CA ALA A 36 3.71 13.64 27.65
C ALA A 36 5.13 13.34 28.14
N GLN A 37 5.99 12.79 27.28
CA GLN A 37 7.38 12.48 27.58
C GLN A 37 8.33 13.60 27.11
N ASP A 38 7.99 14.27 26.01
CA ASP A 38 8.73 15.41 25.46
C ASP A 38 7.76 16.35 24.73
N ASP A 39 7.63 17.58 25.22
CA ASP A 39 6.69 18.58 24.70
C ASP A 39 7.15 19.23 23.38
N LEU A 40 8.42 19.01 22.99
CA LEU A 40 9.00 19.45 21.72
C LEU A 40 8.87 18.42 20.59
N THR A 41 8.45 17.19 20.89
CA THR A 41 8.28 16.13 19.89
C THR A 41 7.26 16.53 18.80
N PRO A 42 7.59 16.43 17.49
CA PRO A 42 6.66 16.71 16.42
C PRO A 42 5.39 15.86 16.50
N ARG A 43 4.23 16.50 16.32
CA ARG A 43 2.90 15.86 16.47
C ARG A 43 2.45 15.00 15.28
N ILE A 44 3.39 14.64 14.41
CA ILE A 44 3.09 14.00 13.13
C ILE A 44 2.82 12.50 13.25
N THR A 45 3.20 11.87 14.36
CA THR A 45 2.96 10.44 14.59
C THR A 45 1.72 10.22 15.45
N CYS A 46 1.08 9.05 15.30
CA CYS A 46 -0.05 8.67 16.15
C CYS A 46 0.37 8.61 17.62
N GLU A 47 1.57 8.11 17.87
CA GLU A 47 2.12 7.86 19.21
C GLU A 47 2.41 9.16 19.95
N SER A 48 2.75 10.25 19.23
CA SER A 48 2.88 11.60 19.80
C SER A 48 1.69 11.99 20.68
N CYS A 49 0.47 11.54 20.35
CA CYS A 49 -0.76 11.86 21.09
C CYS A 49 -1.42 10.65 21.79
N HIS A 50 -1.17 9.43 21.32
CA HIS A 50 -1.92 8.23 21.75
C HIS A 50 -1.10 7.16 22.49
N THR A 51 0.21 7.38 22.69
CA THR A 51 1.15 6.36 23.19
C THR A 51 1.32 5.17 22.24
N SER A 52 2.28 4.28 22.56
CA SER A 52 2.52 3.03 21.83
C SER A 52 1.55 1.90 22.15
N LYS A 53 0.77 2.03 23.24
CA LYS A 53 -0.21 1.03 23.71
C LYS A 53 -1.57 1.68 24.02
N PRO A 54 -2.26 2.24 22.99
CA PRO A 54 -3.47 3.04 23.18
C PRO A 54 -4.71 2.23 23.59
N HIS A 55 -4.68 0.90 23.47
CA HIS A 55 -5.82 0.05 23.78
C HIS A 55 -5.86 -0.29 25.27
N LYS A 56 -7.04 -0.70 25.77
CA LYS A 56 -7.20 -1.15 27.17
C LYS A 56 -6.12 -2.17 27.55
N GLU A 57 -5.70 -2.14 28.81
CA GLU A 57 -4.75 -3.11 29.35
C GLU A 57 -5.23 -4.55 29.12
N GLY A 58 -4.28 -5.44 28.81
CA GLY A 58 -4.58 -6.82 28.40
C GLY A 58 -5.08 -7.00 26.96
N SER A 59 -5.31 -5.92 26.20
CA SER A 59 -5.68 -6.03 24.79
C SER A 59 -4.53 -6.51 23.92
N LYS A 60 -4.73 -7.61 23.19
CA LYS A 60 -3.75 -8.14 22.22
C LYS A 60 -3.40 -7.13 21.12
N ALA A 61 -4.27 -6.15 20.84
CA ALA A 61 -3.99 -5.11 19.86
C ALA A 61 -2.77 -4.24 20.25
N ASN A 62 -2.45 -4.12 21.55
CA ASN A 62 -1.25 -3.42 22.00
C ASN A 62 0.03 -4.15 21.59
N ASP A 63 0.04 -5.48 21.55
CA ASP A 63 1.21 -6.25 21.10
C ASP A 63 1.43 -6.13 19.59
N HIS A 64 0.37 -5.84 18.83
CA HIS A 64 0.48 -5.68 17.38
C HIS A 64 1.22 -4.40 17.00
N THR A 65 1.22 -3.37 17.85
CA THR A 65 1.80 -2.06 17.49
C THR A 65 3.31 -2.12 17.28
N ASP A 66 3.97 -3.19 17.72
CA ASP A 66 5.39 -3.44 17.50
C ASP A 66 5.72 -3.82 16.05
N LYS A 67 4.78 -4.46 15.34
CA LYS A 67 4.98 -4.93 13.95
C LYS A 67 3.94 -4.41 12.97
N VAL A 68 2.86 -3.81 13.43
CA VAL A 68 1.75 -3.30 12.60
C VAL A 68 1.58 -1.81 12.89
N ALA A 69 1.63 -0.98 11.84
CA ALA A 69 1.45 0.46 11.98
C ALA A 69 0.01 0.79 12.38
N CYS A 70 -0.22 1.86 13.15
CA CYS A 70 -1.57 2.27 13.57
C CYS A 70 -2.51 2.46 12.37
N GLN A 71 -1.97 3.04 11.29
CA GLN A 71 -2.64 3.29 10.02
C GLN A 71 -3.22 2.01 9.40
N THR A 72 -2.52 0.88 9.54
CA THR A 72 -2.94 -0.41 8.96
C THR A 72 -4.30 -0.85 9.48
N CYS A 73 -4.55 -0.64 10.78
CA CYS A 73 -5.81 -1.01 11.40
C CYS A 73 -6.85 0.12 11.35
N HIS A 74 -6.40 1.37 11.40
CA HIS A 74 -7.29 2.52 11.55
C HIS A 74 -7.64 3.24 10.24
N ILE A 75 -7.05 2.87 9.11
CA ILE A 75 -7.41 3.35 7.77
C ILE A 75 -7.84 2.13 6.94
N PRO A 76 -9.04 1.58 7.19
CA PRO A 76 -9.49 0.36 6.52
C PRO A 76 -9.67 0.55 5.01
N GLU A 77 -10.06 1.75 4.59
CA GLU A 77 -10.31 2.15 3.20
C GLU A 77 -10.00 3.64 2.99
N PHE A 78 -9.51 4.02 1.81
CA PHE A 78 -9.34 5.42 1.40
C PHE A 78 -10.24 5.74 0.20
N ALA A 79 -10.22 7.01 -0.27
CA ALA A 79 -11.09 7.46 -1.36
C ALA A 79 -12.59 7.24 -1.07
N ARG A 80 -13.02 7.55 0.16
CA ARG A 80 -14.40 7.29 0.61
C ARG A 80 -15.44 8.27 0.06
N ALA A 81 -15.06 9.52 -0.14
CA ALA A 81 -15.93 10.54 -0.69
C ALA A 81 -15.89 10.55 -2.23
N LEU A 82 -14.67 10.67 -2.79
CA LEU A 82 -14.42 10.77 -4.22
C LEU A 82 -13.56 9.59 -4.69
N PRO A 83 -13.79 9.08 -5.92
CA PRO A 83 -12.96 8.03 -6.49
C PRO A 83 -11.52 8.53 -6.71
N THR A 84 -10.58 7.60 -6.71
CA THR A 84 -9.16 7.86 -6.96
C THR A 84 -8.67 7.06 -8.15
N LYS A 85 -7.75 7.63 -8.91
CA LYS A 85 -7.13 6.94 -10.04
C LYS A 85 -6.21 5.84 -9.51
N MET A 86 -6.43 4.62 -9.95
CA MET A 86 -5.66 3.42 -9.59
C MET A 86 -4.69 3.00 -10.71
N SER A 87 -5.04 3.28 -11.97
CA SER A 87 -4.15 3.06 -13.11
C SER A 87 -4.21 4.22 -14.10
N TRP A 88 -3.08 4.48 -14.76
CA TRP A 88 -2.95 5.41 -15.88
C TRP A 88 -2.12 4.81 -17.01
N ASP A 89 -2.74 4.47 -18.12
CA ASP A 89 -2.06 3.96 -19.32
C ASP A 89 -1.89 5.07 -20.37
N TRP A 90 -0.68 5.61 -20.49
CA TRP A 90 -0.36 6.62 -21.51
C TRP A 90 -0.18 6.03 -22.91
N SER A 91 0.02 4.71 -23.05
CA SER A 91 0.27 4.09 -24.36
C SER A 91 -0.91 4.19 -25.31
N THR A 92 -2.09 4.47 -24.78
CA THR A 92 -3.33 4.57 -25.53
C THR A 92 -3.74 6.01 -25.86
N SER A 93 -2.99 7.01 -25.42
CA SER A 93 -3.29 8.41 -25.69
C SER A 93 -3.16 8.75 -27.19
N GLY A 94 -3.76 9.85 -27.60
CA GLY A 94 -3.74 10.34 -28.99
C GLY A 94 -4.83 9.77 -29.89
N LYS A 95 -5.68 8.82 -29.44
CA LYS A 95 -6.84 8.40 -30.24
C LYS A 95 -7.83 9.56 -30.35
N MET A 96 -8.28 9.80 -31.57
CA MET A 96 -9.23 10.84 -31.94
C MET A 96 -10.58 10.23 -32.30
N LYS A 97 -11.66 11.00 -32.13
CA LYS A 97 -12.99 10.66 -32.64
C LYS A 97 -13.40 11.74 -33.63
N ASP A 98 -13.65 11.34 -34.88
CA ASP A 98 -13.98 12.26 -35.97
C ASP A 98 -12.96 13.40 -36.15
N GLY A 99 -11.66 13.06 -36.01
CA GLY A 99 -10.55 14.00 -36.10
C GLY A 99 -10.41 14.97 -34.93
N LYS A 100 -11.19 14.81 -33.85
CA LYS A 100 -11.18 15.69 -32.67
C LYS A 100 -10.76 14.95 -31.40
N PRO A 101 -10.07 15.63 -30.46
CA PRO A 101 -9.84 15.09 -29.13
C PRO A 101 -11.15 14.84 -28.40
N TYR A 102 -11.21 13.78 -27.62
CA TYR A 102 -12.42 13.39 -26.89
C TYR A 102 -12.09 12.80 -25.53
N LYS A 103 -13.12 12.63 -24.71
CA LYS A 103 -13.07 11.94 -23.42
C LYS A 103 -14.20 10.95 -23.34
N GLU A 104 -13.94 9.79 -22.77
CA GLU A 104 -14.98 8.81 -22.46
C GLU A 104 -15.32 8.89 -20.98
N LYS A 105 -16.61 8.97 -20.67
CA LYS A 105 -17.07 9.04 -19.28
C LYS A 105 -16.91 7.67 -18.62
N GLY A 106 -16.22 7.64 -17.48
CA GLY A 106 -16.08 6.42 -16.68
C GLY A 106 -17.29 6.18 -15.75
N PRO A 107 -17.42 4.95 -15.22
CA PRO A 107 -18.57 4.53 -14.41
C PRO A 107 -18.68 5.25 -13.07
N LEU A 108 -17.57 5.80 -12.54
CA LEU A 108 -17.53 6.50 -11.25
C LEU A 108 -17.63 8.02 -11.37
N GLY A 109 -17.87 8.55 -12.58
CA GLY A 109 -17.97 9.98 -12.86
C GLY A 109 -16.79 10.55 -13.66
N PRO A 110 -15.53 10.45 -13.17
CA PRO A 110 -14.36 10.87 -13.93
C PRO A 110 -14.22 10.12 -15.26
N PRO A 111 -13.52 10.68 -16.26
CA PRO A 111 -13.28 9.99 -17.52
C PRO A 111 -12.54 8.67 -17.33
N SER A 112 -12.92 7.63 -18.09
CA SER A 112 -12.15 6.40 -18.26
C SER A 112 -11.09 6.54 -19.35
N TYR A 113 -11.26 7.48 -20.27
CA TYR A 113 -10.29 7.82 -21.32
C TYR A 113 -10.26 9.33 -21.57
N ASP A 114 -9.09 9.87 -21.92
CA ASP A 114 -8.90 11.23 -22.40
C ASP A 114 -7.83 11.23 -23.50
N THR A 115 -8.11 11.76 -24.69
CA THR A 115 -7.13 11.79 -25.80
C THR A 115 -5.78 12.36 -25.41
N GLN A 116 -5.73 13.33 -24.49
CA GLN A 116 -4.47 13.92 -24.03
C GLN A 116 -3.65 12.98 -23.13
N LYS A 117 -4.25 11.94 -22.56
CA LYS A 117 -3.72 11.24 -21.39
C LYS A 117 -3.82 9.72 -21.48
N GLY A 118 -4.66 9.16 -22.34
CA GLY A 118 -4.88 7.72 -22.46
C GLY A 118 -5.95 7.22 -21.48
N ASP A 119 -5.83 5.96 -21.09
CA ASP A 119 -6.83 5.24 -20.29
C ASP A 119 -6.59 5.37 -18.78
N PHE A 120 -7.68 5.37 -18.02
CA PHE A 120 -7.71 5.46 -16.57
C PHE A 120 -8.56 4.37 -15.95
N VAL A 121 -8.08 3.79 -14.86
CA VAL A 121 -8.91 2.99 -13.95
C VAL A 121 -9.12 3.79 -12.67
N TRP A 122 -10.36 3.90 -12.24
CA TRP A 122 -10.76 4.60 -11.03
C TRP A 122 -11.41 3.64 -10.06
N ASP A 123 -11.23 3.88 -8.76
CA ASP A 123 -11.85 3.08 -7.71
C ASP A 123 -12.23 3.95 -6.49
N LYS A 124 -13.15 3.47 -5.66
CA LYS A 124 -13.70 4.17 -4.50
C LYS A 124 -13.75 3.21 -3.30
N ASN A 125 -13.61 3.72 -2.08
CA ASN A 125 -13.55 2.90 -0.86
C ASN A 125 -12.45 1.83 -0.95
N VAL A 126 -11.27 2.24 -1.43
CA VAL A 126 -10.19 1.33 -1.80
C VAL A 126 -9.51 0.80 -0.54
N LYS A 127 -9.39 -0.52 -0.41
CA LYS A 127 -8.58 -1.16 0.62
C LYS A 127 -7.08 -0.94 0.31
N PRO A 128 -6.27 -0.44 1.25
CA PRO A 128 -4.83 -0.32 1.04
C PRO A 128 -4.16 -1.67 0.76
N GLN A 129 -3.02 -1.63 0.08
CA GLN A 129 -2.07 -2.74 0.06
C GLN A 129 -1.08 -2.56 1.21
N TYR A 130 -0.54 -3.66 1.72
CA TYR A 130 0.26 -3.66 2.93
C TYR A 130 1.66 -4.19 2.64
N PHE A 131 2.67 -3.49 3.16
CA PHE A 131 4.08 -3.85 2.97
C PHE A 131 4.86 -3.60 4.27
N TRP A 132 5.96 -4.32 4.45
CA TRP A 132 6.95 -3.95 5.46
C TRP A 132 7.55 -2.59 5.10
N TYR A 133 7.64 -1.71 6.10
CA TYR A 133 8.05 -0.34 5.92
C TYR A 133 8.85 0.16 7.12
N ASP A 134 10.10 0.58 6.87
CA ASP A 134 11.00 1.22 7.85
C ASP A 134 10.93 2.75 7.80
N GLY A 135 10.01 3.29 7.01
CA GLY A 135 9.84 4.71 6.78
C GLY A 135 10.58 5.28 5.58
N THR A 136 11.32 4.46 4.85
CA THR A 136 12.03 4.86 3.64
C THR A 136 11.29 4.37 2.41
N ILE A 137 11.13 5.24 1.42
CA ILE A 137 10.66 4.86 0.09
C ILE A 137 11.86 4.98 -0.84
N ASP A 138 12.27 3.86 -1.42
CA ASP A 138 13.24 3.86 -2.50
C ASP A 138 12.58 4.38 -3.77
N ALA A 139 13.32 5.09 -4.61
CA ALA A 139 12.80 5.71 -5.82
C ALA A 139 13.87 5.79 -6.91
N ILE A 140 13.45 5.55 -8.14
CA ILE A 140 14.32 5.79 -9.30
C ILE A 140 14.18 7.24 -9.77
N THR A 141 15.23 7.74 -10.40
CA THR A 141 15.28 9.03 -11.08
C THR A 141 15.26 8.83 -12.59
N ALA A 142 15.11 9.92 -13.35
CA ALA A 142 15.20 9.88 -14.81
C ALA A 142 16.60 9.53 -15.35
N LYS A 143 17.62 9.47 -14.48
CA LYS A 143 18.99 9.06 -14.83
C LYS A 143 19.21 7.55 -14.66
N ASP A 144 18.33 6.88 -13.92
CA ASP A 144 18.51 5.48 -13.58
C ASP A 144 18.03 4.57 -14.71
N ARG A 145 18.76 3.48 -14.91
CA ARG A 145 18.39 2.44 -15.87
C ARG A 145 17.32 1.54 -15.28
N ILE A 146 16.34 1.18 -16.10
CA ILE A 146 15.23 0.31 -15.76
C ILE A 146 15.33 -1.04 -16.47
N ASP A 147 14.66 -2.06 -15.92
CA ASP A 147 14.39 -3.34 -16.58
C ASP A 147 12.96 -3.34 -17.13
N PRO A 148 12.76 -3.12 -18.44
CA PRO A 148 11.42 -3.06 -19.02
C PRO A 148 10.75 -4.42 -19.19
N SER A 149 11.43 -5.54 -18.86
CA SER A 149 10.83 -6.88 -18.90
C SER A 149 9.88 -7.14 -17.71
N LYS A 150 9.93 -6.27 -16.69
CA LYS A 150 9.11 -6.33 -15.49
C LYS A 150 8.41 -4.99 -15.29
N ARG A 151 7.42 -4.98 -14.40
CA ARG A 151 6.84 -3.72 -13.93
C ARG A 151 7.88 -2.93 -13.14
N VAL A 152 8.16 -1.72 -13.59
CA VAL A 152 9.13 -0.82 -12.96
C VAL A 152 8.51 -0.14 -11.76
N ALA A 153 9.02 -0.42 -10.56
CA ALA A 153 8.64 0.32 -9.37
C ALA A 153 9.35 1.69 -9.39
N LEU A 154 8.61 2.74 -9.74
CA LEU A 154 9.14 4.11 -9.75
C LEU A 154 9.52 4.58 -8.34
N ASN A 155 8.73 4.14 -7.36
CA ASN A 155 9.10 4.15 -5.97
C ASN A 155 8.46 2.93 -5.26
N TRP A 156 9.07 2.49 -4.16
CA TRP A 156 8.57 1.33 -3.41
C TRP A 156 8.94 1.44 -1.92
N PRO A 157 8.09 0.95 -1.00
CA PRO A 157 8.45 0.97 0.42
C PRO A 157 9.61 0.01 0.69
N VAL A 158 10.55 0.48 1.50
CA VAL A 158 11.66 -0.33 2.03
C VAL A 158 11.29 -0.84 3.41
N GLY A 159 11.55 -2.11 3.66
CA GLY A 159 11.36 -2.70 4.97
C GLY A 159 11.40 -4.21 4.88
N ASN A 160 11.65 -4.86 6.02
CA ASN A 160 11.69 -6.31 6.11
C ASN A 160 11.27 -6.77 7.51
N PRO A 161 10.78 -8.02 7.68
CA PRO A 161 10.27 -8.51 8.96
C PRO A 161 11.32 -8.57 10.07
N GLY A 162 12.60 -8.74 9.71
CA GLY A 162 13.74 -8.83 10.63
C GLY A 162 14.21 -7.48 11.15
N ASP A 163 13.91 -6.37 10.47
CA ASP A 163 14.25 -5.04 10.92
C ASP A 163 13.32 -4.63 12.09
N PRO A 164 13.86 -4.31 13.28
CA PRO A 164 13.07 -3.88 14.43
C PRO A 164 12.34 -2.55 14.21
N ARG A 165 12.75 -1.75 13.22
CA ARG A 165 12.10 -0.48 12.86
C ARG A 165 11.00 -0.66 11.82
N SER A 166 11.01 -1.77 11.10
CA SER A 166 10.02 -2.07 10.07
C SER A 166 8.69 -2.48 10.69
N ARG A 167 7.61 -1.86 10.21
CA ARG A 167 6.22 -2.24 10.51
C ARG A 167 5.45 -2.46 9.23
N ILE A 168 4.42 -3.29 9.30
CA ILE A 168 3.46 -3.47 8.22
C ILE A 168 2.60 -2.21 8.13
N ALA A 169 2.72 -1.48 7.03
CA ALA A 169 2.07 -0.20 6.80
C ALA A 169 1.19 -0.22 5.53
N PRO A 170 0.14 0.62 5.47
CA PRO A 170 -0.79 0.66 4.35
C PRO A 170 -0.38 1.69 3.29
N PHE A 171 -0.55 1.31 2.02
CA PHE A 171 -0.22 2.11 0.85
C PHE A 171 -1.33 2.06 -0.19
N LYS A 172 -1.55 3.19 -0.87
CA LYS A 172 -2.15 3.19 -2.20
C LYS A 172 -1.06 2.80 -3.20
N VAL A 173 -1.31 1.78 -4.00
CA VAL A 173 -0.47 1.46 -5.16
C VAL A 173 -1.17 1.98 -6.40
N HIS A 174 -0.49 2.84 -7.14
CA HIS A 174 -0.91 3.32 -8.46
C HIS A 174 -0.08 2.61 -9.52
N THR A 175 -0.72 2.00 -10.51
CA THR A 175 -0.06 1.38 -11.66
C THR A 175 -0.18 2.25 -12.91
N GLY A 176 0.56 1.92 -13.96
CA GLY A 176 0.39 2.61 -15.23
C GLY A 176 1.31 2.11 -16.33
N LYS A 177 1.22 2.73 -17.50
CA LYS A 177 2.21 2.59 -18.57
C LYS A 177 2.72 3.95 -18.98
N GLN A 178 4.03 4.11 -19.04
CA GLN A 178 4.70 5.40 -19.24
C GLN A 178 5.83 5.26 -20.27
N PRO A 179 6.17 6.34 -20.99
CA PRO A 179 7.21 6.28 -22.01
C PRO A 179 8.60 6.07 -21.39
N TYR A 180 9.40 5.26 -22.06
CA TYR A 180 10.80 5.02 -21.72
C TYR A 180 11.65 4.91 -23.01
N ASP A 181 12.93 5.20 -22.91
CA ASP A 181 13.90 5.09 -24.00
C ASP A 181 14.30 3.62 -24.17
N THR A 182 14.05 3.04 -25.35
CA THR A 182 14.31 1.61 -25.58
C THR A 182 15.80 1.27 -25.67
N VAL A 183 16.64 2.25 -26.00
CA VAL A 183 18.09 2.10 -26.14
C VAL A 183 18.78 2.37 -24.80
N ASN A 184 18.51 3.54 -24.22
CA ASN A 184 19.13 3.95 -22.95
C ASN A 184 18.54 3.19 -21.75
N LYS A 185 17.32 2.65 -21.90
CA LYS A 185 16.54 1.99 -20.85
C LYS A 185 16.31 2.91 -19.66
N THR A 186 15.93 4.16 -19.91
CA THR A 186 15.61 5.17 -18.88
C THR A 186 14.19 5.66 -19.06
N MET A 187 13.53 6.08 -17.97
CA MET A 187 12.23 6.73 -18.06
C MET A 187 12.36 8.05 -18.83
N LEU A 188 11.35 8.39 -19.65
CA LEU A 188 11.35 9.64 -20.40
C LEU A 188 10.44 10.68 -19.76
N ILE A 189 10.86 11.95 -19.82
CA ILE A 189 10.09 13.09 -19.33
C ILE A 189 9.51 13.82 -20.55
N PRO A 190 8.19 13.69 -20.81
CA PRO A 190 7.56 14.38 -21.93
C PRO A 190 7.28 15.85 -21.64
N HIS A 191 7.38 16.70 -22.66
CA HIS A 191 6.81 18.03 -22.66
C HIS A 191 5.30 17.93 -22.94
N LEU A 192 4.46 18.06 -21.91
CA LEU A 192 3.02 17.82 -22.04
C LEU A 192 2.19 19.06 -22.41
N PHE A 193 2.57 20.24 -21.92
CA PHE A 193 1.75 21.45 -21.99
C PHE A 193 2.52 22.64 -22.56
N GLY A 194 1.90 23.36 -23.50
CA GLY A 194 2.45 24.56 -24.13
C GLY A 194 1.47 25.15 -25.15
N PRO A 195 1.82 26.27 -25.80
CA PRO A 195 0.98 26.85 -26.86
C PRO A 195 0.83 25.91 -28.07
N PRO A 196 -0.14 26.15 -28.98
CA PRO A 196 -0.43 25.25 -30.10
C PRO A 196 0.75 24.96 -31.04
N ASP A 197 1.66 25.91 -31.19
CA ASP A 197 2.87 25.83 -32.02
C ASP A 197 4.05 25.13 -31.32
N SER A 198 3.97 24.90 -30.01
CA SER A 198 5.02 24.26 -29.22
C SER A 198 5.15 22.74 -29.46
N ASP A 199 6.22 22.16 -28.93
CA ASP A 199 6.50 20.72 -28.97
C ASP A 199 5.71 19.94 -27.90
N ALA A 200 4.63 20.51 -27.37
CA ALA A 200 3.84 19.90 -26.32
C ALA A 200 2.94 18.77 -26.84
N TYR A 201 2.92 17.65 -26.14
CA TYR A 201 2.10 16.48 -26.49
C TYR A 201 0.61 16.84 -26.61
N TRP A 202 0.07 17.67 -25.72
CA TRP A 202 -1.35 18.03 -25.76
C TRP A 202 -1.74 18.96 -26.91
N SER A 203 -0.77 19.54 -27.61
CA SER A 203 -1.00 20.38 -28.80
C SER A 203 -0.93 19.57 -30.09
N LYS A 204 0.08 18.70 -30.22
CA LYS A 204 0.39 18.00 -31.48
C LYS A 204 0.11 16.50 -31.46
N TYR A 205 -0.06 15.91 -30.28
CA TYR A 205 -0.24 14.47 -30.06
C TYR A 205 0.89 13.60 -30.64
N ASP A 206 2.08 14.18 -30.78
CA ASP A 206 3.30 13.52 -31.23
C ASP A 206 4.20 13.21 -30.03
N TRP A 207 4.37 11.92 -29.76
CA TRP A 207 5.20 11.46 -28.65
C TRP A 207 6.68 11.74 -28.88
N ASN A 208 7.22 11.50 -30.07
CA ASN A 208 8.65 11.71 -30.32
C ASN A 208 9.04 13.17 -30.10
N LEU A 209 8.24 14.07 -30.66
CA LEU A 209 8.45 15.51 -30.52
C LEU A 209 8.39 15.96 -29.04
N ALA A 210 7.38 15.48 -28.30
CA ALA A 210 7.22 15.81 -26.89
C ALA A 210 8.34 15.26 -26.00
N LEU A 211 8.82 14.04 -26.29
CA LEU A 211 9.89 13.38 -25.54
C LEU A 211 11.24 14.04 -25.83
N GLU A 212 11.52 14.37 -27.09
CA GLU A 212 12.73 15.11 -27.47
C GLU A 212 12.77 16.48 -26.79
N GLY A 213 11.69 17.26 -26.88
CA GLY A 213 11.59 18.57 -26.24
C GLY A 213 11.72 18.50 -24.72
N GLY A 214 11.06 17.53 -24.08
CA GLY A 214 11.09 17.34 -22.63
C GLY A 214 12.48 16.91 -22.13
N MET A 215 13.09 15.92 -22.77
CA MET A 215 14.43 15.43 -22.40
C MET A 215 15.52 16.49 -22.62
N LYS A 216 15.44 17.23 -23.73
CA LYS A 216 16.33 18.39 -24.00
C LYS A 216 16.21 19.45 -22.91
N LYS A 217 14.99 19.75 -22.45
CA LYS A 217 14.74 20.76 -21.40
C LYS A 217 15.38 20.39 -20.05
N VAL A 218 15.41 19.11 -19.71
CA VAL A 218 16.02 18.60 -18.47
C VAL A 218 17.49 18.18 -18.64
N GLY A 219 18.06 18.35 -19.84
CA GLY A 219 19.47 18.03 -20.13
C GLY A 219 19.79 16.53 -20.08
N LEU A 220 18.83 15.67 -20.40
CA LEU A 220 19.00 14.22 -20.42
C LEU A 220 18.95 13.67 -21.87
N PRO A 221 19.67 12.58 -22.18
CA PRO A 221 19.71 12.02 -23.52
C PRO A 221 18.38 11.37 -23.90
N TYR A 222 18.02 11.47 -25.17
CA TYR A 222 16.97 10.70 -25.81
C TYR A 222 17.52 10.07 -27.08
N SER A 223 17.36 8.76 -27.26
CA SER A 223 17.87 8.02 -28.42
C SER A 223 17.06 8.26 -29.70
N GLY A 224 15.92 8.93 -29.62
CA GLY A 224 14.94 9.01 -30.69
C GLY A 224 14.02 7.78 -30.78
N GLN A 225 14.21 6.79 -29.90
CA GLN A 225 13.38 5.59 -29.84
C GLN A 225 12.75 5.43 -28.46
N PHE A 226 11.45 5.22 -28.43
CA PHE A 226 10.70 5.02 -27.20
C PHE A 226 9.75 3.83 -27.29
N GLY A 227 9.38 3.34 -26.12
CA GLY A 227 8.28 2.40 -25.92
C GLY A 227 7.52 2.78 -24.66
N PHE A 228 6.53 1.98 -24.29
CA PHE A 228 5.82 2.11 -23.03
C PHE A 228 6.13 0.94 -22.12
N VAL A 229 6.44 1.23 -20.85
CA VAL A 229 6.73 0.23 -19.83
C VAL A 229 5.70 0.29 -18.72
N GLU A 230 5.33 -0.88 -18.19
CA GLU A 230 4.50 -0.93 -16.99
C GLU A 230 5.24 -0.36 -15.79
N THR A 231 4.53 0.44 -15.00
CA THR A 231 5.07 1.13 -13.84
C THR A 231 4.17 0.92 -12.63
N SER A 232 4.75 1.01 -11.44
CA SER A 232 4.03 1.14 -10.18
C SER A 232 4.65 2.22 -9.31
N TYR A 233 3.82 2.87 -8.52
CA TYR A 233 4.23 3.89 -7.55
C TYR A 233 3.34 3.78 -6.32
N VAL A 234 3.91 3.93 -5.13
CA VAL A 234 3.23 3.86 -3.84
C VAL A 234 3.05 5.23 -3.18
N PHE A 235 1.90 5.43 -2.54
CA PHE A 235 1.65 6.53 -1.61
C PHE A 235 1.28 5.95 -0.24
N PRO A 236 1.98 6.29 0.84
CA PRO A 236 1.56 5.93 2.20
C PRO A 236 0.16 6.48 2.49
N THR A 237 -0.73 5.66 3.05
CA THR A 237 -2.04 6.16 3.51
C THR A 237 -1.94 6.58 4.97
N THR A 238 -1.85 7.88 5.21
CA THR A 238 -1.62 8.48 6.55
C THR A 238 -2.80 9.28 7.09
N HIS A 239 -3.80 9.53 6.25
CA HIS A 239 -5.00 10.31 6.57
C HIS A 239 -6.24 9.42 6.51
N MET A 240 -7.42 10.00 6.75
CA MET A 240 -8.69 9.27 6.70
C MET A 240 -8.81 8.17 7.78
N VAL A 241 -8.19 8.37 8.95
CA VAL A 241 -8.42 7.55 10.15
C VAL A 241 -9.93 7.41 10.38
N ALA A 242 -10.41 6.18 10.43
CA ALA A 242 -11.82 5.87 10.62
C ALA A 242 -12.21 5.85 12.11
N PRO A 243 -13.50 5.99 12.46
CA PRO A 243 -13.97 5.73 13.81
C PRO A 243 -13.52 4.36 14.32
N LYS A 244 -13.30 4.22 15.63
CA LYS A 244 -12.73 3.01 16.24
C LYS A 244 -13.56 1.75 15.97
N GLU A 245 -14.88 1.90 15.79
CA GLU A 245 -15.82 0.82 15.48
C GLU A 245 -15.62 0.24 14.07
N MET A 246 -14.98 1.02 13.19
CA MET A 246 -14.65 0.66 11.81
C MET A 246 -13.18 0.26 11.66
N ALA A 247 -12.42 0.15 12.76
CA ALA A 247 -11.07 -0.39 12.70
C ALA A 247 -11.09 -1.84 12.20
N VAL A 248 -10.04 -2.22 11.48
CA VAL A 248 -9.87 -3.56 10.91
C VAL A 248 -9.98 -4.62 12.01
N LYS A 249 -10.81 -5.64 11.77
CA LYS A 249 -11.03 -6.74 12.71
C LYS A 249 -9.99 -7.84 12.52
N CYS A 250 -9.75 -8.64 13.56
CA CYS A 250 -8.73 -9.70 13.55
C CYS A 250 -8.88 -10.65 12.35
N ASN A 251 -10.10 -11.10 12.06
CA ASN A 251 -10.38 -12.06 10.98
C ASN A 251 -10.15 -11.50 9.57
N GLU A 252 -10.06 -10.18 9.39
CA GLU A 252 -9.70 -9.58 8.11
C GLU A 252 -8.21 -9.74 7.79
N CYS A 253 -7.36 -9.92 8.81
CA CYS A 253 -5.93 -10.15 8.65
C CYS A 253 -5.57 -11.63 8.79
N HIS A 254 -6.13 -12.29 9.81
CA HIS A 254 -5.83 -13.67 10.22
C HIS A 254 -6.61 -14.73 9.40
N THR A 255 -6.99 -14.43 8.16
CA THR A 255 -7.67 -15.37 7.25
C THR A 255 -6.70 -15.86 6.16
N PRO A 256 -6.69 -17.16 5.82
CA PRO A 256 -5.78 -17.72 4.82
C PRO A 256 -5.97 -17.16 3.40
N LYS A 257 -7.23 -16.85 3.04
CA LYS A 257 -7.61 -16.41 1.70
C LYS A 257 -8.24 -15.03 1.77
N ASP A 258 -7.86 -14.18 0.83
CA ASP A 258 -8.39 -12.82 0.63
C ASP A 258 -8.29 -11.92 1.88
N GLY A 259 -7.37 -12.26 2.80
CA GLY A 259 -7.05 -11.45 3.96
C GLY A 259 -6.20 -10.24 3.57
N ARG A 260 -6.32 -9.17 4.35
CA ARG A 260 -5.50 -7.95 4.22
C ARG A 260 -4.00 -8.25 4.24
N MET A 261 -3.60 -9.29 4.97
CA MET A 261 -2.21 -9.67 5.14
C MET A 261 -1.79 -10.83 4.25
N ALA A 262 -2.56 -11.21 3.22
CA ALA A 262 -2.28 -12.40 2.40
C ALA A 262 -0.85 -12.40 1.79
N ASN A 263 -0.35 -11.23 1.39
CA ASN A 263 0.96 -11.10 0.72
C ASN A 263 2.11 -10.70 1.67
N ILE A 264 1.90 -10.71 2.99
CA ILE A 264 2.95 -10.36 3.95
C ILE A 264 3.81 -11.58 4.27
N GLU A 265 5.09 -11.52 3.96
CA GLU A 265 6.02 -12.63 4.21
C GLU A 265 6.86 -12.43 5.49
N GLY A 266 7.49 -13.54 5.92
CA GLY A 266 8.48 -13.59 6.99
C GLY A 266 7.97 -13.32 8.41
N VAL A 267 6.66 -13.41 8.62
CA VAL A 267 6.05 -13.52 9.95
C VAL A 267 5.02 -14.64 9.97
N PHE A 268 4.96 -15.36 11.09
CA PHE A 268 3.89 -16.31 11.34
C PHE A 268 2.63 -15.58 11.82
N MET A 269 1.53 -15.78 11.11
CA MET A 269 0.24 -15.18 11.42
C MET A 269 -0.78 -16.28 11.76
N PRO A 270 -1.23 -16.38 13.03
CA PRO A 270 -2.24 -17.34 13.43
C PRO A 270 -3.47 -17.27 12.53
N GLY A 271 -4.06 -18.41 12.17
CA GLY A 271 -5.25 -18.47 11.32
C GLY A 271 -4.97 -18.33 9.82
N ARG A 272 -3.99 -17.52 9.41
CA ARG A 272 -3.53 -17.45 8.01
C ARG A 272 -2.51 -18.55 7.70
N ASP A 273 -1.49 -18.64 8.54
CA ASP A 273 -0.38 -19.57 8.38
C ASP A 273 -0.62 -20.85 9.20
N GLY A 274 -0.17 -21.98 8.66
CA GLY A 274 -0.28 -23.25 9.33
C GLY A 274 0.53 -24.33 8.63
N ASN A 275 0.92 -25.36 9.39
CA ASN A 275 1.56 -26.54 8.84
C ASN A 275 0.57 -27.69 8.85
N ARG A 276 0.14 -28.12 7.66
CA ARG A 276 -0.90 -29.16 7.50
C ARG A 276 -0.47 -30.49 8.13
N THR A 277 0.80 -30.84 8.05
CA THR A 277 1.34 -32.06 8.66
C THR A 277 1.24 -32.02 10.18
N ILE A 278 1.67 -30.91 10.79
CA ILE A 278 1.57 -30.74 12.25
C ILE A 278 0.10 -30.74 12.70
N GLN A 279 -0.78 -30.07 11.97
CA GLN A 279 -2.20 -30.06 12.27
C GLN A 279 -2.81 -31.46 12.18
N THR A 280 -2.50 -32.23 11.14
CA THR A 280 -2.98 -33.60 10.97
C THR A 280 -2.46 -34.51 12.08
N LEU A 281 -1.16 -34.47 12.39
CA LEU A 281 -0.58 -35.25 13.49
C LEU A 281 -1.19 -34.87 14.84
N GLY A 282 -1.43 -33.58 15.09
CA GLY A 282 -2.11 -33.09 16.27
C GLY A 282 -3.53 -33.67 16.42
N TRP A 283 -4.32 -33.65 15.34
CA TRP A 283 -5.66 -34.24 15.35
C TRP A 283 -5.65 -35.76 15.50
N ILE A 284 -4.68 -36.45 14.90
CA ILE A 284 -4.49 -37.89 15.10
C ILE A 284 -4.19 -38.18 16.58
N ALA A 285 -3.34 -37.39 17.23
CA ALA A 285 -3.03 -37.57 18.66
C ALA A 285 -4.26 -37.32 19.55
N VAL A 286 -5.05 -36.27 19.27
CA VAL A 286 -6.30 -35.97 20.00
C VAL A 286 -7.32 -37.10 19.85
N LEU A 287 -7.62 -37.51 18.61
CA LEU A 287 -8.58 -38.57 18.33
C LEU A 287 -8.09 -39.93 18.84
N GLY A 288 -6.80 -40.21 18.72
CA GLY A 288 -6.18 -41.41 19.27
C GLY A 288 -6.28 -41.47 20.80
N SER A 289 -6.03 -40.35 21.48
CA SER A 289 -6.16 -40.26 22.94
C SER A 289 -7.62 -40.47 23.39
N LEU A 290 -8.58 -39.84 22.71
CA LEU A 290 -10.00 -40.04 22.96
C LEU A 290 -10.41 -41.51 22.76
N GLY A 291 -9.96 -42.12 21.66
CA GLY A 291 -10.18 -43.54 21.39
C GLY A 291 -9.61 -44.43 22.50
N GLY A 292 -8.38 -44.14 22.96
CA GLY A 292 -7.75 -44.85 24.07
C GLY A 292 -8.55 -44.76 25.38
N VAL A 293 -9.06 -43.57 25.74
CA VAL A 293 -9.90 -43.37 26.93
C VAL A 293 -11.22 -44.13 26.82
N LEU A 294 -11.88 -44.09 25.66
CA LEU A 294 -13.12 -44.81 25.42
C LEU A 294 -12.91 -46.33 25.50
N LEU A 295 -11.86 -46.86 24.86
CA LEU A 295 -11.49 -48.28 24.94
C LEU A 295 -11.17 -48.71 26.37
N HIS A 296 -10.44 -47.89 27.12
CA HIS A 296 -10.15 -48.15 28.53
C HIS A 296 -11.43 -48.17 29.37
N GLY A 297 -12.34 -47.22 29.15
CA GLY A 297 -13.65 -47.16 29.79
C GLY A 297 -14.52 -48.39 29.49
N LEU A 298 -14.58 -48.82 28.23
CA LEU A 298 -15.29 -50.05 27.82
C LEU A 298 -14.67 -51.31 28.44
N GLY A 299 -13.35 -51.38 28.46
CA GLY A 299 -12.63 -52.48 29.11
C GLY A 299 -12.97 -52.61 30.59
N ARG A 300 -13.13 -51.48 31.30
CA ARG A 300 -13.56 -51.45 32.70
C ARG A 300 -14.99 -51.96 32.89
N THR A 301 -15.95 -51.56 32.05
CA THR A 301 -17.34 -51.99 32.18
C THR A 301 -17.52 -53.49 31.89
N ILE A 302 -16.84 -54.00 30.85
CA ILE A 302 -16.84 -55.42 30.51
C ILE A 302 -16.20 -56.26 31.65
N SER A 303 -15.06 -55.81 32.18
CA SER A 303 -14.37 -56.52 33.26
C SER A 303 -15.15 -56.51 34.58
N ARG A 304 -15.96 -55.46 34.83
CA ARG A 304 -16.83 -55.39 36.02
C ARG A 304 -17.99 -56.37 35.93
N ARG A 305 -18.61 -56.52 34.76
CA ARG A 305 -19.66 -57.53 34.52
C ARG A 305 -19.15 -58.96 34.72
N LYS A 306 -17.92 -59.26 34.31
CA LYS A 306 -17.26 -60.56 34.53
C LYS A 306 -16.94 -60.90 36.00
N LYS A 307 -17.07 -59.95 36.93
CA LYS A 307 -16.86 -60.16 38.38
C LYS A 307 -18.17 -60.36 39.16
N GLU A 308 -19.32 -60.12 38.52
CA GLU A 308 -20.66 -60.28 39.11
C GLU A 308 -21.32 -61.62 38.71
N ASP A 309 -20.65 -62.43 37.88
CA ASP A 309 -20.92 -63.86 37.62
C ASP A 309 -19.87 -64.73 38.35
#